data_AF-A0A6M0S6U9-F1
#
_entry.id   AF-A0A6M0S6U9-F1
#
_cell.length_a   1.000
_cell.length_b   1.000
_cell.length_c   1.000
_cell.angle_alpha   90.00
_cell.angle_beta   90.00
_cell.angle_gamma   90.00
#
_symmetry.space_group_name_H-M   'P 1'
#
loop_
_entity.id
_entity.type
_entity.pdbx_description
1 polymer ?
#
loop_
_entity_poly.entity_id
_entity_poly.type
_entity_poly.pdbx_seq_one_letter_code
_entity_poly.pdbx_strand_id
1 'polypeptide(L)'
;MKYWLYAIHPAWMWVVFVLTIYALYLGLQSHRARKATGETKKTLVKQKFPQRHYQSAALLLALMTTGSIGVLGIEYLNSGKLYVVPHTIVGLVMTVLMANAAALAPFMQKGKEWARQIHMAFAFSITGLFGWQLITGFEVILEIIGEYKP
;
A
#
# COMPACT_ATOMS: atom_id res chain seq x y z
N MET A 1 -2.17 -28.86 8.69
CA MET A 1 -2.00 -27.43 8.32
C MET A 1 -2.22 -26.57 9.55
N LYS A 2 -1.40 -25.53 9.75
CA LYS A 2 -1.57 -24.57 10.86
C LYS A 2 -2.47 -23.42 10.39
N TYR A 3 -3.79 -23.61 10.52
CA TYR A 3 -4.81 -22.69 9.99
C TYR A 3 -4.66 -21.23 10.45
N TRP A 4 -4.12 -21.00 11.66
CA TRP A 4 -3.88 -19.65 12.19
C TRP A 4 -2.85 -18.84 11.38
N LEU A 5 -1.93 -19.49 10.66
CA LEU A 5 -0.95 -18.80 9.80
C LEU A 5 -1.64 -18.06 8.65
N TYR A 6 -2.79 -18.57 8.18
CA TYR A 6 -3.61 -17.91 7.14
C TYR A 6 -4.39 -16.70 7.67
N ALA A 7 -4.58 -16.55 8.98
CA ALA A 7 -5.25 -15.40 9.58
C ALA A 7 -4.31 -14.20 9.82
N ILE A 8 -2.99 -14.44 9.87
CA ILE A 8 -1.99 -13.39 10.07
C ILE A 8 -1.98 -12.40 8.90
N HIS A 9 -1.98 -12.93 7.67
CA HIS A 9 -1.92 -12.09 6.47
C HIS A 9 -3.14 -11.16 6.34
N PRO A 10 -4.40 -11.63 6.45
CA PRO A 10 -5.58 -10.76 6.48
C PRO A 10 -5.54 -9.69 7.58
N ALA A 11 -5.13 -10.05 8.79
CA ALA A 11 -5.00 -9.08 9.88
C ALA A 11 -3.93 -8.01 9.56
N TRP A 12 -2.80 -8.43 8.99
CA TRP A 12 -1.75 -7.52 8.51
C TRP A 12 -2.25 -6.59 7.40
N MET A 13 -3.03 -7.11 6.45
CA MET A 13 -3.59 -6.32 5.35
C MET A 13 -4.47 -5.17 5.87
N TRP A 14 -5.29 -5.39 6.90
CA TRP A 14 -6.10 -4.32 7.49
C TRP A 14 -5.25 -3.21 8.11
N VAL A 15 -4.20 -3.56 8.85
CA VAL A 15 -3.26 -2.58 9.44
C VAL A 15 -2.59 -1.75 8.35
N VAL A 16 -2.07 -2.43 7.32
CA VAL A 16 -1.40 -1.79 6.19
C VAL A 16 -2.38 -0.94 5.37
N PHE A 17 -3.64 -1.37 5.22
CA PHE A 17 -4.66 -0.61 4.51
C PHE A 17 -5.00 0.70 5.21
N VAL A 18 -5.17 0.68 6.54
CA VAL A 18 -5.39 1.91 7.33
C VAL A 18 -4.21 2.87 7.17
N LEU A 19 -2.97 2.37 7.23
CA LEU A 19 -1.78 3.18 6.97
C LEU A 19 -1.74 3.71 5.53
N THR A 20 -2.22 2.95 4.55
CA THR A 20 -2.34 3.38 3.15
C THR A 20 -3.29 4.55 3.01
N ILE A 21 -4.48 4.47 3.59
CA ILE A 21 -5.45 5.58 3.60
C ILE A 21 -4.87 6.82 4.30
N TYR A 22 -4.19 6.63 5.42
CA TYR A 22 -3.56 7.73 6.14
C TYR A 22 -2.41 8.37 5.33
N ALA A 23 -1.57 7.58 4.67
CA ALA A 23 -0.50 8.07 3.80
C ALA A 23 -1.07 8.86 2.60
N LEU A 24 -2.15 8.36 1.98
CA LEU A 24 -2.87 9.06 0.92
C LEU A 24 -3.42 10.40 1.41
N TYR A 25 -4.08 10.41 2.57
CA TYR A 25 -4.56 11.64 3.20
C TYR A 25 -3.43 12.66 3.38
N LEU A 26 -2.28 12.25 3.93
CA LEU A 26 -1.13 13.15 4.12
C LEU A 26 -0.58 13.66 2.77
N GLY A 27 -0.58 12.82 1.74
CA GLY A 27 -0.17 13.20 0.38
C GLY A 27 -1.08 14.27 -0.22
N LEU A 28 -2.40 14.10 -0.07
CA LEU A 28 -3.41 15.08 -0.49
C LEU A 28 -3.28 16.40 0.27
N GLN A 29 -3.07 16.35 1.60
CA GLN A 29 -2.86 17.56 2.40
C GLN A 29 -1.55 18.27 2.03
N SER A 30 -0.49 17.52 1.71
CA SER A 30 0.75 18.11 1.19
C SER A 30 0.52 18.81 -0.14
N HIS A 31 -0.26 18.23 -1.05
CA HIS A 31 -0.66 18.89 -2.30
C HIS A 31 -1.46 20.17 -2.04
N ARG A 32 -2.45 20.13 -1.15
CA ARG A 32 -3.26 21.29 -0.75
C ARG A 32 -2.39 22.40 -0.15
N ALA A 33 -1.46 22.05 0.73
CA ALA A 33 -0.55 23.01 1.37
C ALA A 33 0.35 23.74 0.36
N ARG A 34 0.76 23.08 -0.73
CA ARG A 34 1.54 23.71 -1.80
C ARG A 34 0.73 24.73 -2.60
N LYS A 35 -0.56 24.48 -2.81
CA LYS A 35 -1.48 25.35 -3.57
C LYS A 35 -2.11 26.46 -2.74
N ALA A 36 -2.12 26.34 -1.41
CA ALA A 36 -2.69 27.34 -0.53
C ALA A 36 -1.90 28.67 -0.54
N THR A 37 -2.59 29.77 -0.28
CA THR A 37 -2.04 31.13 -0.15
C THR A 37 -2.47 31.77 1.18
N GLY A 38 -1.88 32.93 1.50
CA GLY A 38 -2.28 33.72 2.67
C GLY A 38 -2.16 33.00 4.02
N GLU A 39 -3.13 33.24 4.90
CA GLU A 39 -3.19 32.69 6.25
C GLU A 39 -3.35 31.16 6.24
N THR A 40 -4.14 30.63 5.31
CA THR A 40 -4.34 29.18 5.11
C THR A 40 -3.00 28.47 4.88
N LYS A 41 -2.10 29.04 4.07
CA LYS A 41 -0.76 28.48 3.86
C LYS A 41 0.05 28.43 5.15
N LYS A 42 0.03 29.51 5.94
CA LYS A 42 0.77 29.59 7.21
C LYS A 42 0.31 28.50 8.18
N THR A 43 -0.99 28.25 8.25
CA THR A 43 -1.58 27.19 9.10
C THR A 43 -1.21 25.79 8.61
N LEU A 44 -1.32 25.53 7.31
CA LEU A 44 -1.03 24.20 6.73
C LEU A 44 0.46 23.82 6.78
N VAL A 45 1.38 24.79 6.63
CA VAL A 45 2.83 24.53 6.71
C VAL A 45 3.23 24.03 8.11
N LYS A 46 2.61 24.56 9.17
CA LYS A 46 2.88 24.14 10.56
C LYS A 46 2.57 22.66 10.82
N GLN A 47 1.68 22.05 10.03
CA GLN A 47 1.27 20.65 10.19
C GLN A 47 2.31 19.64 9.69
N LYS A 48 3.35 20.08 8.98
CA LYS A 48 4.45 19.24 8.48
C LYS A 48 3.97 18.00 7.70
N PHE A 49 2.91 18.16 6.90
CA PHE A 49 2.34 17.08 6.07
C PHE A 49 3.37 16.36 5.20
N PRO A 50 4.32 17.04 4.52
CA PRO A 50 5.33 16.35 3.70
C PRO A 50 6.21 15.39 4.51
N GLN A 51 6.65 15.80 5.72
CA GLN A 51 7.50 14.98 6.58
C GLN A 51 6.74 13.77 7.12
N ARG A 52 5.51 13.97 7.59
CA ARG A 52 4.64 12.88 8.04
C ARG A 52 4.31 11.91 6.91
N HIS A 53 4.04 12.43 5.71
CA HIS A 53 3.80 11.60 4.53
C HIS A 53 5.02 10.75 4.20
N TYR A 54 6.22 11.35 4.17
CA TYR A 54 7.45 10.61 3.91
C TYR A 54 7.67 9.48 4.93
N GLN A 55 7.55 9.78 6.23
CA GLN A 55 7.75 8.78 7.30
C GLN A 55 6.71 7.64 7.22
N SER A 56 5.43 7.98 7.07
CA SER A 56 4.35 6.99 6.97
C SER A 56 4.46 6.16 5.69
N ALA A 57 4.79 6.76 4.55
CA ALA A 57 4.98 6.06 3.28
C ALA A 57 6.21 5.16 3.28
N ALA A 58 7.31 5.58 3.93
CA ALA A 58 8.50 4.75 4.10
C ALA A 58 8.22 3.52 4.98
N LEU A 59 7.51 3.70 6.09
CA LEU A 59 7.03 2.60 6.92
C LEU A 59 6.11 1.68 6.11
N LEU A 60 5.16 2.25 5.37
CA LEU A 60 4.22 1.50 4.58
C LEU A 60 4.92 0.64 3.50
N LEU A 61 5.93 1.19 2.82
CA LEU A 61 6.75 0.44 1.86
C LEU A 61 7.44 -0.76 2.54
N ALA A 62 8.02 -0.56 3.72
CA ALA A 62 8.65 -1.65 4.47
C ALA A 62 7.65 -2.73 4.88
N LEU A 63 6.48 -2.33 5.43
CA LEU A 63 5.45 -3.27 5.88
C LEU A 63 4.82 -4.05 4.73
N MET A 64 4.54 -3.37 3.61
CA MET A 64 3.94 -3.99 2.44
C MET A 64 4.91 -4.99 1.79
N THR A 65 6.17 -4.59 1.59
CA THR A 65 7.19 -5.47 0.99
C THR A 65 7.45 -6.70 1.87
N THR A 66 7.58 -6.49 3.19
CA THR A 66 7.77 -7.58 4.17
C THR A 66 6.56 -8.49 4.21
N GLY A 67 5.34 -7.94 4.22
CA GLY A 67 4.10 -8.72 4.22
C GLY A 67 3.94 -9.57 2.96
N SER A 68 4.21 -9.00 1.79
CA SER A 68 4.13 -9.70 0.50
C SER A 68 5.16 -10.82 0.37
N ILE A 69 6.41 -10.60 0.77
CA ILE A 69 7.42 -11.66 0.76
C ILE A 69 7.15 -12.70 1.86
N GLY A 70 6.75 -12.24 3.04
CA GLY A 70 6.48 -13.08 4.20
C GLY A 70 5.36 -14.09 3.97
N VAL A 71 4.24 -13.66 3.36
CA VAL A 71 3.12 -14.57 3.07
C VAL A 71 3.51 -15.64 2.04
N LEU A 72 4.25 -15.27 0.98
CA LEU A 72 4.76 -16.22 -0.01
C LEU A 72 5.73 -17.23 0.62
N GLY A 73 6.59 -16.76 1.53
CA GLY A 73 7.49 -17.63 2.29
C GLY A 73 6.75 -18.61 3.20
N ILE A 74 5.76 -18.13 3.96
CA ILE A 74 4.92 -18.96 4.83
C ILE A 74 4.19 -20.03 4.01
N GLU A 75 3.63 -19.64 2.87
CA GLU A 75 2.94 -20.54 1.96
C GLU A 75 3.84 -21.65 1.41
N TYR A 76 5.01 -21.27 0.91
CA TYR A 76 5.98 -22.23 0.38
C TYR A 76 6.46 -23.20 1.47
N LEU A 77 6.77 -22.70 2.66
CA LEU A 77 7.21 -23.54 3.78
C LEU A 77 6.11 -24.49 4.27
N ASN A 78 4.84 -24.10 4.16
CA ASN A 78 3.71 -24.92 4.61
C ASN A 78 3.26 -25.98 3.59
N SER A 79 3.35 -25.68 2.29
CA SER A 79 2.76 -26.51 1.22
C SER A 79 3.76 -27.03 0.18
N GLY A 80 5.00 -26.53 0.19
CA GLY A 80 6.03 -26.82 -0.80
C GLY A 80 5.82 -26.14 -2.16
N LYS A 81 4.77 -25.31 -2.30
CA LYS A 81 4.40 -24.60 -3.54
C LYS A 81 3.89 -23.20 -3.21
N LEU A 82 3.80 -22.33 -4.23
CA LEU A 82 3.15 -21.03 -4.14
C LEU A 82 1.74 -21.12 -4.71
N TYR A 83 0.77 -20.48 -4.06
CA TYR A 83 -0.61 -20.36 -4.54
C TYR A 83 -0.72 -19.09 -5.36
N VAL A 84 -0.58 -19.25 -6.67
CA VAL A 84 -0.58 -18.13 -7.60
C VAL A 84 -1.99 -17.95 -8.17
N VAL A 85 -2.72 -17.03 -7.55
CA VAL A 85 -4.06 -16.59 -7.96
C VAL A 85 -4.06 -15.10 -8.28
N PRO A 86 -5.12 -14.53 -8.90
CA PRO A 86 -5.18 -13.10 -9.20
C PRO A 86 -4.87 -12.20 -8.00
N HIS A 87 -5.31 -12.57 -6.79
CA HIS A 87 -4.95 -11.87 -5.55
C HIS A 87 -3.42 -11.77 -5.38
N THR A 88 -2.71 -12.90 -5.42
CA THR A 88 -1.25 -12.97 -5.31
C THR A 88 -0.54 -12.10 -6.35
N ILE A 89 -0.95 -12.18 -7.61
CA ILE A 89 -0.33 -11.42 -8.71
C ILE A 89 -0.53 -9.91 -8.51
N VAL A 90 -1.75 -9.48 -8.17
CA VAL A 90 -2.05 -8.06 -7.95
C VAL A 90 -1.29 -7.53 -6.73
N GLY A 91 -1.20 -8.28 -5.64
CA GLY A 91 -0.40 -7.92 -4.46
C GLY A 91 1.09 -7.71 -4.79
N LEU A 92 1.67 -8.54 -5.66
CA LEU A 92 3.03 -8.38 -6.15
C LEU A 92 3.18 -7.12 -7.03
N VAL A 93 2.26 -6.89 -7.96
CA VAL A 93 2.24 -5.66 -8.78
C VAL A 93 2.16 -4.41 -7.91
N MET A 94 1.32 -4.42 -6.89
CA MET A 94 1.22 -3.30 -5.95
C MET A 94 2.52 -3.05 -5.19
N THR A 95 3.26 -4.10 -4.82
CA THR A 95 4.59 -3.96 -4.19
C THR A 95 5.57 -3.28 -5.14
N VAL A 96 5.56 -3.65 -6.42
CA VAL A 96 6.38 -2.99 -7.45
C VAL A 96 5.97 -1.53 -7.64
N LEU A 97 4.66 -1.23 -7.71
CA LEU A 97 4.15 0.13 -7.81
C LEU A 97 4.60 0.99 -6.62
N MET A 98 4.59 0.42 -5.41
CA MET A 98 4.99 1.11 -4.19
C MET A 98 6.48 1.46 -4.20
N ALA A 99 7.34 0.52 -4.61
CA ALA A 99 8.77 0.77 -4.77
C ALA A 99 9.05 1.86 -5.81
N ASN A 100 8.36 1.81 -6.96
CA ASN A 100 8.50 2.83 -8.00
C ASN A 100 7.96 4.20 -7.57
N ALA A 101 6.86 4.25 -6.80
CA ALA A 101 6.34 5.48 -6.22
C ALA A 101 7.37 6.11 -5.28
N ALA A 102 8.03 5.32 -4.44
CA ALA A 102 9.10 5.80 -3.56
C ALA A 102 10.34 6.30 -4.35
N ALA A 103 10.70 5.62 -5.44
CA ALA A 103 11.82 5.99 -6.30
C ALA A 103 11.65 7.36 -6.99
N LEU A 104 10.41 7.88 -7.09
CA LEU A 104 10.14 9.22 -7.62
C LEU A 104 10.47 10.35 -6.63
N ALA A 105 10.70 10.05 -5.35
CA ALA A 105 10.92 11.06 -4.31
C ALA A 105 12.03 12.07 -4.62
N PRO A 106 13.23 11.69 -5.12
CA PRO A 106 14.29 12.64 -5.44
C PRO A 106 13.87 13.64 -6.54
N PHE A 107 13.09 13.21 -7.54
CA PHE A 107 12.61 14.08 -8.60
C PHE A 107 11.54 15.05 -8.09
N MET A 108 10.64 14.58 -7.23
CA MET A 108 9.62 15.42 -6.59
C MET A 108 10.22 16.48 -5.67
N GLN A 109 11.29 16.13 -4.93
CA GLN A 109 12.06 17.05 -4.10
C GLN A 109 12.76 18.12 -4.93
N LYS A 110 13.24 17.76 -6.14
CA LYS A 110 13.76 18.71 -7.15
C LYS A 110 12.68 19.51 -7.87
N GLY A 111 11.43 19.44 -7.44
CA GLY A 111 10.34 20.24 -8.00
C GLY A 111 9.75 19.73 -9.32
N LYS A 112 10.14 18.53 -9.79
CA LYS A 112 9.65 17.99 -11.07
C LYS A 112 8.17 17.59 -10.96
N GLU A 113 7.30 18.28 -11.68
CA GLU A 113 5.85 18.06 -11.59
C GLU A 113 5.40 16.74 -12.21
N TRP A 114 6.02 16.31 -13.32
CA TRP A 114 5.73 14.99 -13.93
C TRP A 114 5.92 13.85 -12.92
N ALA A 115 6.95 13.92 -12.07
CA ALA A 115 7.21 12.91 -11.05
C ALA A 115 6.12 12.89 -9.98
N ARG A 116 5.56 14.06 -9.63
CA ARG A 116 4.44 14.16 -8.68
C ARG A 116 3.16 13.59 -9.26
N GLN A 117 2.91 13.81 -10.55
CA GLN A 117 1.74 13.27 -11.24
C GLN A 117 1.81 11.75 -11.32
N ILE A 118 2.95 11.18 -11.71
CA ILE A 118 3.14 9.72 -11.75
C ILE A 118 3.05 9.13 -10.34
N HIS A 119 3.70 9.74 -9.34
CA HIS A 119 3.61 9.29 -7.95
C HIS A 119 2.16 9.29 -7.45
N MET A 120 1.39 10.33 -7.78
CA MET A 120 -0.02 10.43 -7.42
C MET A 120 -0.87 9.36 -8.12
N ALA A 121 -0.61 9.10 -9.40
CA ALA A 121 -1.27 8.02 -10.14
C ALA A 121 -1.00 6.66 -9.48
N PHE A 122 0.27 6.35 -9.15
CA PHE A 122 0.62 5.13 -8.41
C PHE A 122 -0.06 5.06 -7.04
N ALA A 123 -0.08 6.15 -6.27
CA ALA A 123 -0.71 6.17 -4.95
C ALA A 123 -2.22 5.88 -5.03
N PHE A 124 -2.93 6.45 -6.00
CA PHE A 124 -4.35 6.16 -6.22
C PHE A 124 -4.58 4.73 -6.69
N SER A 125 -3.78 4.24 -7.65
CA SER A 125 -3.86 2.85 -8.13
C SER A 125 -3.60 1.86 -6.99
N ILE A 126 -2.57 2.06 -6.18
CA ILE A 126 -2.28 1.24 -5.00
C ILE A 126 -3.47 1.26 -4.04
N THR A 127 -4.00 2.44 -3.72
CA THR A 127 -5.12 2.53 -2.76
C THR A 127 -6.37 1.80 -3.26
N GLY A 128 -6.72 1.99 -4.53
CA GLY A 128 -7.87 1.32 -5.15
C GLY A 128 -7.69 -0.19 -5.24
N LEU A 129 -6.52 -0.64 -5.72
CA LEU A 129 -6.20 -2.06 -5.78
C LEU A 129 -6.17 -2.68 -4.38
N PHE A 130 -5.69 -1.97 -3.35
CA PHE A 130 -5.67 -2.49 -1.98
C PHE A 130 -7.09 -2.72 -1.47
N GLY A 131 -8.00 -1.77 -1.70
CA GLY A 131 -9.41 -1.96 -1.38
C GLY A 131 -10.00 -3.21 -2.04
N TRP A 132 -9.67 -3.46 -3.31
CA TRP A 132 -10.05 -4.68 -4.03
C TRP A 132 -9.38 -5.95 -3.46
N GLN A 133 -8.12 -5.86 -3.03
CA GLN A 133 -7.40 -6.97 -2.41
C GLN A 133 -8.05 -7.45 -1.11
N LEU A 134 -8.71 -6.56 -0.35
CA LEU A 134 -9.44 -6.97 0.86
C LEU A 134 -10.64 -7.89 0.54
N ILE A 135 -11.30 -7.66 -0.60
CA ILE A 135 -12.43 -8.48 -1.06
C ILE A 135 -11.91 -9.82 -1.59
N THR A 136 -10.99 -9.77 -2.56
CA THR A 136 -10.41 -11.01 -3.15
C THR A 136 -9.64 -11.85 -2.14
N GLY A 137 -9.05 -11.25 -1.09
CA GLY A 137 -8.41 -12.00 -0.02
C GLY A 137 -9.40 -12.84 0.79
N PHE A 138 -10.63 -12.35 0.97
CA PHE A 138 -11.70 -13.14 1.58
C PHE A 138 -12.12 -14.31 0.69
N GLU A 139 -12.26 -14.09 -0.62
CA GLU A 139 -12.55 -15.16 -1.60
C GLU A 139 -11.48 -16.25 -1.57
N VAL A 140 -10.20 -15.88 -1.49
CA VAL A 140 -9.08 -16.83 -1.38
C VAL A 140 -9.18 -17.67 -0.11
N ILE A 141 -9.56 -17.08 1.03
CA ILE A 141 -9.76 -17.84 2.27
C ILE A 141 -10.87 -18.88 2.08
N LEU A 142 -12.01 -18.48 1.49
CA LEU A 142 -13.13 -19.37 1.22
C LEU A 142 -12.74 -20.51 0.25
N GLU A 143 -11.90 -20.22 -0.75
CA GLU A 143 -11.38 -21.22 -1.68
C GLU A 143 -10.47 -22.24 -0.97
N ILE A 144 -9.57 -21.77 -0.11
CA ILE A 144 -8.66 -22.64 0.66
C ILE A 144 -9.41 -23.57 1.62
N ILE A 145 -10.50 -23.10 2.23
CA ILE A 145 -11.32 -23.91 3.15
C ILE A 145 -12.40 -24.73 2.43
N GLY A 146 -12.50 -24.63 1.11
CA GLY A 146 -13.40 -25.44 0.27
C GLY A 146 -14.86 -24.96 0.22
N GLU A 147 -15.12 -23.71 0.61
CA GLU A 147 -16.46 -23.11 0.66
C GLU A 147 -16.78 -22.25 -0.57
N TYR A 148 -15.78 -21.91 -1.39
CA TYR A 148 -15.98 -21.16 -2.64
C TYR A 148 -16.24 -22.10 -3.83
N LYS A 149 -17.33 -21.86 -4.57
CA LYS A 149 -17.59 -22.45 -5.90
C LYS A 149 -17.80 -21.30 -6.89
N PRO A 150 -17.08 -21.30 -8.04
CA PRO A 150 -17.11 -20.19 -8.99
C PRO A 150 -18.49 -19.98 -9.64
#